data_AF-A0AA39Y1S2-F1
#
_entry.id   AF-A0AA39Y1S2-F1
#
_cell.length_a   1.000
_cell.length_b   1.000
_cell.length_c   1.000
_cell.angle_alpha   90.00
_cell.angle_beta   90.00
_cell.angle_gamma   90.00
#
_symmetry.space_group_name_H-M   'P 1'
#
loop_
_entity.id
_entity.type
_entity.pdbx_description
1 polymer ?
#
loop_
_entity_poly.entity_id
_entity_poly.type
_entity_poly.pdbx_seq_one_letter_code
_entity_poly.pdbx_strand_id
1 'polypeptide(L)'
;MTDSASAQTELQSSVTDGPNDPLGKLAKCLSGSTTALRDEPESLAAAESIVVILQQKRARLHLDLHHEFHPDLSNENRIAVACCEVVRLIRENTRRSIDQLIECLQDATVLPRPQSDAGSAHQQHGVDGARSAVTHERLRETVFAMVLGLSRVAVPCGGTTEEGYFQVERQGSKYPPYHTIEMTKARRPIISEMLQDGPCLAAHMHLDMGSEVPALYLFRSPAFCNLQASDRSFLSLFSFVFHSEGSPAERQPFSVKQLLEEVSNSYGLLFRHDGRAARLFRKQERSRAAIKTGDGKLLFDPWLDRLCGYSSGRYFAWFGGWNEPVRDSYSVDQFPLLRQRLERLELFMDGIQPNRIRSIWNDRRDQKLWWTFWTVLIFGCVTIGLAFVSIGVAVWSGVWVSKTAYHGLSEG
;
A
#
# COMPACT_ATOMS: atom_id res chain seq x y z
N MET A 1 -16.18 -39.58 11.65
CA MET A 1 -16.22 -38.11 11.57
C MET A 1 -14.84 -37.57 11.93
N THR A 2 -13.87 -37.78 11.03
CA THR A 2 -12.49 -37.27 11.12
C THR A 2 -11.96 -37.41 9.70
N ASP A 3 -12.04 -36.35 8.89
CA ASP A 3 -11.34 -36.21 7.60
C ASP A 3 -11.63 -34.82 7.02
N SER A 4 -11.01 -33.77 7.58
CA SER A 4 -11.04 -32.41 6.99
C SER A 4 -9.84 -31.55 7.37
N ALA A 5 -8.76 -32.13 7.91
CA ALA A 5 -7.60 -31.38 8.41
C ALA A 5 -6.31 -31.53 7.57
N SER A 6 -6.34 -32.29 6.47
CA SER A 6 -5.14 -32.61 5.66
C SER A 6 -4.94 -31.75 4.41
N ALA A 7 -5.88 -30.84 4.07
CA ALA A 7 -5.84 -30.13 2.77
C ALA A 7 -5.04 -28.80 2.75
N GLN A 8 -4.45 -28.36 3.87
CA GLN A 8 -3.70 -27.08 3.93
C GLN A 8 -2.18 -27.23 4.09
N THR A 9 -1.66 -28.44 4.23
CA THR A 9 -0.21 -28.66 4.45
C THR A 9 0.55 -29.10 3.19
N GLU A 10 -0.14 -29.37 2.08
CA GLU A 10 0.50 -29.82 0.83
C GLU A 10 0.91 -28.71 -0.15
N LEU A 11 0.65 -27.42 0.16
CA LEU A 11 1.04 -26.29 -0.70
C LEU A 11 2.41 -25.66 -0.36
N GLN A 12 3.17 -26.22 0.58
CA GLN A 12 4.46 -25.65 1.03
C GLN A 12 5.71 -26.51 0.73
N SER A 13 5.59 -27.67 0.07
CA SER A 13 6.72 -28.62 -0.04
C SER A 13 7.31 -28.81 -1.46
N SER A 14 7.02 -27.93 -2.42
CA SER A 14 7.67 -27.96 -3.75
C SER A 14 8.51 -26.72 -4.09
N VAL A 15 9.02 -26.02 -3.07
CA VAL A 15 10.04 -24.97 -3.28
C VAL A 15 11.34 -25.67 -3.67
N THR A 16 11.55 -25.78 -4.96
CA THR A 16 12.67 -26.47 -5.59
C THR A 16 13.97 -25.71 -5.32
N ASP A 17 14.85 -26.30 -4.53
CA ASP A 17 16.22 -25.84 -4.25
C ASP A 17 17.16 -25.85 -5.46
N GLY A 18 16.62 -25.91 -6.68
CA GLY A 18 17.39 -25.97 -7.91
C GLY A 18 18.07 -24.63 -8.22
N PRO A 19 19.20 -24.64 -8.95
CA PRO A 19 19.85 -23.45 -9.53
C PRO A 19 18.96 -22.64 -10.50
N ASN A 20 17.68 -22.99 -10.62
CA ASN A 20 16.71 -22.50 -11.59
C ASN A 20 15.55 -21.71 -10.97
N ASP A 21 15.61 -21.25 -9.71
CA ASP A 21 14.60 -20.33 -9.16
C ASP A 21 14.91 -18.87 -9.60
N PRO A 22 14.21 -18.32 -10.61
CA PRO A 22 14.49 -16.99 -11.12
C PRO A 22 13.82 -15.90 -10.27
N LEU A 23 12.77 -16.23 -9.52
CA LEU A 23 12.06 -15.29 -8.64
C LEU A 23 12.88 -15.01 -7.39
N GLY A 24 13.44 -16.05 -6.75
CA GLY A 24 14.38 -15.87 -5.64
C GLY A 24 15.64 -15.11 -6.06
N LYS A 25 16.16 -15.37 -7.27
CA LYS A 25 17.26 -14.57 -7.85
C LYS A 25 16.86 -13.12 -8.04
N LEU A 26 15.67 -12.85 -8.58
CA LEU A 26 15.16 -11.48 -8.75
C LEU A 26 14.99 -10.76 -7.42
N ALA A 27 14.42 -11.41 -6.40
CA ALA A 27 14.28 -10.83 -5.06
C ALA A 27 15.64 -10.45 -4.47
N LYS A 28 16.64 -11.33 -4.60
CA LYS A 28 18.02 -11.06 -4.16
C LYS A 28 18.66 -9.91 -4.97
N CYS A 29 18.47 -9.91 -6.28
CA CYS A 29 18.93 -8.83 -7.15
C CYS A 29 18.30 -7.50 -6.74
N LEU A 30 17.00 -7.43 -6.48
CA LEU A 30 16.32 -6.17 -6.16
C LEU A 30 16.70 -5.61 -4.78
N SER A 31 16.76 -6.46 -3.76
CA SER A 31 17.13 -6.04 -2.40
C SER A 31 18.59 -5.59 -2.26
N GLY A 32 19.48 -6.12 -3.10
CA GLY A 32 20.92 -5.85 -2.98
C GLY A 32 21.55 -6.44 -1.73
N SER A 33 20.83 -7.32 -1.04
CA SER A 33 21.41 -8.07 0.04
C SER A 33 22.23 -9.24 -0.50
N THR A 34 23.45 -9.36 0.00
CA THR A 34 24.27 -10.56 -0.20
C THR A 34 23.89 -11.66 0.79
N THR A 35 23.26 -11.31 1.92
CA THR A 35 22.77 -12.26 2.91
C THR A 35 21.52 -12.97 2.41
N ALA A 36 21.34 -14.22 2.84
CA ALA A 36 20.29 -15.11 2.38
C ALA A 36 18.89 -14.60 2.75
N LEU A 37 18.34 -13.70 1.93
CA LEU A 37 16.90 -13.43 1.80
C LEU A 37 16.12 -14.63 1.25
N ARG A 38 16.74 -15.81 1.24
CA ARG A 38 16.27 -17.02 0.56
C ARG A 38 15.02 -17.61 1.23
N ASP A 39 14.72 -17.20 2.47
CA ASP A 39 13.70 -17.85 3.29
C ASP A 39 12.56 -16.92 3.75
N GLU A 40 12.57 -15.62 3.38
CA GLU A 40 11.43 -14.76 3.75
C GLU A 40 10.33 -14.85 2.67
N PRO A 41 9.19 -15.51 2.95
CA PRO A 41 8.11 -15.71 1.98
C PRO A 41 7.56 -14.38 1.44
N GLU A 42 7.71 -13.30 2.21
CA GLU A 42 7.30 -11.94 1.87
C GLU A 42 8.11 -11.37 0.71
N SER A 43 9.42 -11.65 0.65
CA SER A 43 10.31 -11.19 -0.42
C SER A 43 10.04 -11.90 -1.73
N LEU A 44 9.70 -13.19 -1.68
CA LEU A 44 9.29 -13.96 -2.85
C LEU A 44 7.95 -13.46 -3.39
N ALA A 45 6.97 -13.21 -2.51
CA ALA A 45 5.67 -12.66 -2.90
C ALA A 45 5.79 -11.25 -3.54
N ALA A 46 6.73 -10.44 -3.07
CA ALA A 46 7.04 -9.15 -3.69
C ALA A 46 7.59 -9.33 -5.12
N ALA A 47 8.56 -10.23 -5.30
CA ALA A 47 9.14 -10.53 -6.61
C ALA A 47 8.08 -11.11 -7.58
N GLU A 48 7.23 -12.02 -7.11
CA GLU A 48 6.11 -12.57 -7.88
C GLU A 48 5.15 -11.45 -8.31
N SER A 49 4.78 -10.55 -7.39
CA SER A 49 3.92 -9.40 -7.71
C SER A 49 4.51 -8.51 -8.78
N ILE A 50 5.83 -8.23 -8.72
CA ILE A 50 6.54 -7.44 -9.76
C ILE A 50 6.47 -8.14 -11.12
N VAL A 51 6.69 -9.45 -11.16
CA VAL A 51 6.67 -10.23 -12.40
C VAL A 51 5.27 -10.27 -13.00
N VAL A 52 4.23 -10.53 -12.20
CA VAL A 52 2.82 -10.50 -12.65
C VAL A 52 2.47 -9.12 -13.22
N ILE A 53 2.89 -8.05 -12.54
CA ILE A 53 2.71 -6.68 -13.01
C ILE A 53 3.38 -6.43 -14.37
N LEU A 54 4.63 -6.88 -14.54
CA LEU A 54 5.37 -6.72 -15.79
C LEU A 54 4.72 -7.51 -16.92
N GLN A 55 4.20 -8.71 -16.63
CA GLN A 55 3.44 -9.51 -17.58
C GLN A 55 2.14 -8.85 -18.01
N GLN A 56 1.35 -8.31 -17.08
CA GLN A 56 0.12 -7.57 -17.41
C GLN A 56 0.42 -6.38 -18.33
N LYS A 57 1.55 -5.71 -18.09
CA LYS A 57 2.01 -4.61 -18.94
C LYS A 57 2.68 -5.07 -20.22
N ARG A 58 3.08 -6.33 -20.36
CA ARG A 58 3.81 -6.86 -21.53
C ARG A 58 3.12 -6.54 -22.86
N ALA A 59 1.80 -6.73 -22.93
CA ALA A 59 1.02 -6.46 -24.14
C ALA A 59 1.07 -4.98 -24.56
N ARG A 60 1.21 -4.06 -23.59
CA ARG A 60 1.33 -2.62 -23.82
C ARG A 60 2.78 -2.18 -24.07
N LEU A 61 3.74 -2.92 -23.54
CA LEU A 61 5.17 -2.56 -23.56
C LEU A 61 5.96 -3.21 -24.70
N HIS A 62 5.31 -4.03 -25.53
CA HIS A 62 5.96 -4.79 -26.62
C HIS A 62 7.25 -5.47 -26.17
N LEU A 63 7.22 -6.10 -24.98
CA LEU A 63 8.38 -6.73 -24.37
C LEU A 63 8.74 -8.02 -25.13
N ASP A 64 9.43 -7.87 -26.26
CA ASP A 64 9.87 -8.95 -27.14
C ASP A 64 11.30 -9.36 -26.76
N LEU A 65 11.40 -10.26 -25.77
CA LEU A 65 12.67 -10.89 -25.40
C LEU A 65 13.16 -11.79 -26.53
N HIS A 66 14.46 -11.76 -26.81
CA HIS A 66 15.05 -12.57 -27.89
C HIS A 66 14.69 -14.05 -27.73
N HIS A 67 14.26 -14.71 -28.80
CA HIS A 67 13.75 -16.09 -28.76
C HIS A 67 14.76 -17.12 -28.21
N GLU A 68 16.06 -16.88 -28.39
CA GLU A 68 17.14 -17.73 -27.82
C GLU A 68 17.50 -17.37 -26.36
N PHE A 69 16.92 -16.31 -25.80
CA PHE A 69 17.17 -15.93 -24.41
C PHE A 69 16.46 -16.90 -23.46
N HIS A 70 17.21 -17.87 -22.92
CA HIS A 70 16.69 -18.92 -22.03
C HIS A 70 15.45 -19.62 -22.59
N PRO A 71 15.58 -20.40 -23.68
CA PRO A 71 14.45 -21.01 -24.38
C PRO A 71 13.77 -22.11 -23.54
N ASP A 72 14.46 -22.61 -22.52
CA ASP A 72 14.00 -23.61 -21.56
C ASP A 72 13.08 -23.02 -20.47
N LEU A 73 13.07 -21.70 -20.30
CA LEU A 73 12.29 -21.02 -19.27
C LEU A 73 10.92 -20.56 -19.79
N SER A 74 9.94 -20.57 -18.88
CA SER A 74 8.65 -19.91 -19.13
C SER A 74 8.86 -18.42 -19.41
N ASN A 75 7.92 -17.78 -20.13
CA ASN A 75 8.00 -16.34 -20.40
C ASN A 75 8.13 -15.49 -19.13
N GLU A 76 7.48 -15.92 -18.05
CA GLU A 76 7.53 -15.26 -16.73
C GLU A 76 8.95 -15.26 -16.17
N ASN A 77 9.57 -16.44 -16.20
CA ASN A 77 10.93 -16.66 -15.73
C ASN A 77 11.95 -15.92 -16.60
N ARG A 78 11.73 -15.86 -17.93
CA ARG A 78 12.56 -15.07 -18.85
C ARG A 78 12.51 -13.57 -18.52
N ILE A 79 11.33 -13.03 -18.21
CA ILE A 79 11.18 -11.63 -17.77
C ILE A 79 11.92 -11.40 -16.45
N ALA A 80 11.80 -12.32 -15.49
CA ALA A 80 12.49 -12.21 -14.22
C ALA A 80 14.03 -12.21 -14.39
N VAL A 81 14.57 -13.09 -15.25
CA VAL A 81 16.00 -13.14 -15.56
C VAL A 81 16.45 -11.88 -16.30
N ALA A 82 15.67 -11.39 -17.29
CA ALA A 82 15.95 -10.14 -17.98
C ALA A 82 16.01 -8.94 -17.00
N CYS A 83 15.09 -8.90 -16.03
CA CYS A 83 15.10 -7.89 -14.97
C CYS A 83 16.35 -8.00 -14.08
N CYS A 84 16.80 -9.22 -13.76
CA CYS A 84 18.04 -9.43 -13.01
C CYS A 84 19.24 -8.86 -13.76
N GLU A 85 19.32 -9.07 -15.08
CA GLU A 85 20.37 -8.51 -15.92
C GLU A 85 20.34 -6.99 -15.95
N VAL A 86 19.16 -6.37 -16.10
CA VAL A 86 19.02 -4.91 -16.02
C VAL A 86 19.52 -4.37 -14.68
N VAL A 87 19.11 -4.98 -13.57
CA VAL A 87 19.55 -4.57 -12.21
C VAL A 87 21.06 -4.77 -12.04
N ARG A 88 21.62 -5.88 -12.56
CA ARG A 88 23.05 -6.16 -12.52
C ARG A 88 23.84 -5.09 -13.28
N LEU A 89 23.44 -4.78 -14.52
CA LEU A 89 24.11 -3.78 -15.35
C LEU A 89 24.07 -2.37 -14.72
N ILE A 90 22.92 -2.00 -14.14
CA ILE A 90 22.76 -0.71 -13.43
C ILE A 90 23.65 -0.66 -12.18
N ARG A 91 23.83 -1.77 -11.47
CA ARG A 91 24.74 -1.86 -10.32
C ARG A 91 26.20 -1.74 -10.68
N GLU A 92 26.60 -2.37 -11.78
CA GLU A 92 27.99 -2.33 -12.25
C GLU A 92 28.40 -0.92 -12.65
N ASN A 93 27.48 -0.18 -13.27
CA ASN A 93 27.73 1.22 -13.59
C ASN A 93 26.41 2.00 -13.66
N THR A 94 26.17 2.77 -12.60
CA THR A 94 24.98 3.60 -12.43
C THR A 94 24.91 4.79 -13.39
N ARG A 95 26.03 5.11 -14.08
CA ARG A 95 26.12 6.22 -15.05
C ARG A 95 25.90 5.79 -16.50
N ARG A 96 25.56 4.51 -16.76
CA ARG A 96 25.30 4.05 -18.13
C ARG A 96 24.10 4.79 -18.72
N SER A 97 24.26 5.26 -19.95
CA SER A 97 23.11 5.74 -20.72
C SER A 97 22.17 4.58 -21.05
N ILE A 98 20.92 4.89 -21.41
CA ILE A 98 19.95 3.87 -21.86
C ILE A 98 20.50 3.11 -23.08
N ASP A 99 21.23 3.79 -23.97
CA ASP A 99 21.84 3.16 -25.15
C ASP A 99 22.91 2.14 -24.78
N GLN A 100 23.79 2.48 -23.84
CA GLN A 100 24.80 1.56 -23.33
C GLN A 100 24.18 0.36 -22.61
N LEU A 101 23.03 0.57 -21.93
CA LEU A 101 22.27 -0.53 -21.35
C LEU A 101 21.69 -1.43 -22.44
N ILE A 102 21.12 -0.87 -23.52
CA ILE A 102 20.60 -1.64 -24.66
C ILE A 102 21.70 -2.46 -25.31
N GLU A 103 22.86 -1.87 -25.60
CA GLU A 103 24.01 -2.57 -26.19
C GLU A 103 24.43 -3.76 -25.33
N CYS A 104 24.54 -3.56 -24.01
CA CYS A 104 24.92 -4.63 -23.10
C CYS A 104 23.85 -5.72 -22.96
N LEU A 105 22.57 -5.36 -23.05
CA LEU A 105 21.47 -6.33 -23.06
C LEU A 105 21.40 -7.10 -24.38
N GLN A 106 21.79 -6.50 -25.50
CA GLN A 106 21.92 -7.19 -26.78
C GLN A 106 23.11 -8.15 -26.77
N ASP A 107 24.25 -7.74 -26.20
CA ASP A 107 25.43 -8.60 -26.06
C ASP A 107 25.17 -9.79 -25.11
N ALA A 108 24.33 -9.58 -24.08
CA ALA A 108 23.84 -10.64 -23.19
C ALA A 108 22.67 -11.46 -23.77
N THR A 109 22.36 -11.28 -25.06
CA THR A 109 21.26 -11.93 -25.80
C THR A 109 19.87 -11.75 -25.19
N VAL A 110 19.67 -10.79 -24.29
CA VAL A 110 18.36 -10.47 -23.69
C VAL A 110 17.44 -9.82 -24.72
N LEU A 111 17.99 -8.88 -25.48
CA LEU A 111 17.30 -8.12 -26.52
C LEU A 111 17.80 -8.52 -27.91
N PRO A 112 16.93 -8.51 -28.94
CA PRO A 112 17.35 -8.76 -30.30
C PRO A 112 18.33 -7.69 -30.79
N ARG A 113 19.41 -8.14 -31.44
CA ARG A 113 20.30 -7.26 -32.20
C ARG A 113 19.62 -6.99 -33.56
N PRO A 114 19.56 -5.74 -34.02
CA PRO A 114 19.10 -5.48 -35.38
C PRO A 114 20.01 -6.27 -36.34
N GLN A 115 19.43 -7.17 -37.13
CA GLN A 115 20.18 -7.94 -38.11
C GLN A 115 20.83 -6.95 -39.07
N SER A 116 22.17 -6.84 -39.01
CA SER A 116 22.88 -6.17 -40.10
C SER A 116 22.77 -7.13 -41.27
N ASP A 117 21.89 -6.82 -42.23
CA ASP A 117 21.76 -7.54 -43.49
C ASP A 117 23.04 -7.36 -44.33
N ALA A 118 24.13 -7.98 -43.87
CA ALA A 118 25.46 -7.89 -44.46
C ALA A 118 25.61 -8.78 -45.70
N GLY A 119 24.52 -9.40 -46.18
CA GLY A 119 24.53 -10.38 -47.27
C GLY A 119 23.92 -9.91 -48.60
N SER A 120 23.24 -8.76 -48.64
CA SER A 120 22.39 -8.40 -49.79
C SER A 120 22.86 -7.09 -50.44
N ALA A 121 23.95 -7.14 -51.21
CA ALA A 121 24.54 -5.99 -51.92
C ALA A 121 23.68 -5.46 -53.10
N HIS A 122 22.35 -5.38 -52.95
CA HIS A 122 21.45 -4.87 -53.99
C HIS A 122 20.67 -3.64 -53.51
N GLN A 123 21.37 -2.51 -53.53
CA GLN A 123 20.92 -1.17 -53.91
C GLN A 123 19.42 -0.82 -53.68
N GLN A 124 19.00 -0.69 -52.42
CA GLN A 124 17.78 0.02 -52.01
C GLN A 124 18.11 1.06 -50.91
N HIS A 125 18.69 2.18 -51.32
CA HIS A 125 19.42 3.09 -50.43
C HIS A 125 18.57 4.08 -49.59
N GLY A 126 17.26 3.86 -49.42
CA GLY A 126 16.38 4.87 -48.79
C GLY A 126 15.41 4.38 -47.72
N VAL A 127 15.07 3.08 -47.67
CA VAL A 127 13.96 2.60 -46.83
C VAL A 127 14.46 1.98 -45.52
N ASP A 128 15.70 1.49 -45.46
CA ASP A 128 16.20 0.71 -44.33
C ASP A 128 16.58 1.56 -43.11
N GLY A 129 16.99 2.81 -43.32
CA GLY A 129 17.32 3.74 -42.23
C GLY A 129 16.13 4.05 -41.31
N ALA A 130 14.92 4.16 -41.88
CA ALA A 130 13.71 4.41 -41.12
C ALA A 130 13.32 3.20 -40.24
N ARG A 131 13.52 1.98 -40.73
CA ARG A 131 13.21 0.75 -39.97
C ARG A 131 14.15 0.56 -38.78
N SER A 132 15.44 0.78 -38.98
CA SER A 132 16.44 0.66 -37.90
C SER A 132 16.18 1.65 -36.76
N ALA A 133 15.84 2.91 -37.08
CA ALA A 133 15.51 3.93 -36.09
C ALA A 133 14.26 3.55 -35.25
N VAL A 134 13.20 3.06 -35.89
CA VAL A 134 11.98 2.60 -35.21
C VAL A 134 12.27 1.42 -34.27
N THR A 135 13.13 0.48 -34.66
CA THR A 135 13.52 -0.64 -33.80
C THR A 135 14.30 -0.15 -32.57
N HIS A 136 15.23 0.79 -32.74
CA HIS A 136 16.03 1.31 -31.62
C HIS A 136 15.18 2.11 -30.62
N GLU A 137 14.24 2.91 -31.10
CA GLU A 137 13.29 3.65 -30.25
C GLU A 137 12.43 2.69 -29.41
N ARG A 138 11.92 1.61 -30.03
CA ARG A 138 11.18 0.56 -29.31
C ARG A 138 12.02 -0.12 -28.23
N LEU A 139 13.29 -0.42 -28.51
CA LEU A 139 14.20 -1.01 -27.50
C LEU A 139 14.42 -0.06 -26.31
N ARG A 140 14.55 1.26 -26.58
CA ARG A 140 14.61 2.27 -25.51
C ARG A 140 13.34 2.28 -24.67
N GLU A 141 12.17 2.26 -25.30
CA GLU A 141 10.89 2.19 -24.58
C GLU A 141 10.79 0.91 -23.74
N THR A 142 11.20 -0.24 -24.28
CA THR A 142 11.21 -1.53 -23.56
C THR A 142 12.12 -1.48 -22.34
N VAL A 143 13.38 -1.05 -22.48
CA VAL A 143 14.34 -0.97 -21.36
C VAL A 143 13.87 0.05 -20.34
N PHE A 144 13.41 1.22 -20.79
CA PHE A 144 12.85 2.23 -19.92
C PHE A 144 11.65 1.69 -19.15
N ALA A 145 10.76 0.95 -19.79
CA ALA A 145 9.61 0.34 -19.14
C ALA A 145 9.98 -0.78 -18.16
N MET A 146 11.03 -1.57 -18.42
CA MET A 146 11.58 -2.51 -17.43
C MET A 146 12.10 -1.75 -16.22
N VAL A 147 12.94 -0.73 -16.43
CA VAL A 147 13.50 0.11 -15.36
C VAL A 147 12.40 0.79 -14.55
N LEU A 148 11.37 1.33 -15.20
CA LEU A 148 10.21 1.93 -14.56
C LEU A 148 9.32 0.90 -13.85
N GLY A 149 9.17 -0.30 -14.41
CA GLY A 149 8.43 -1.39 -13.79
C GLY A 149 9.12 -1.89 -12.52
N LEU A 150 10.45 -1.95 -12.54
CA LEU A 150 11.29 -2.31 -11.40
C LEU A 150 11.37 -1.20 -10.35
N SER A 151 11.35 0.06 -10.76
CA SER A 151 11.40 1.18 -9.82
C SER A 151 10.03 1.47 -9.23
N ARG A 152 8.95 1.33 -10.00
CA ARG A 152 7.53 1.62 -9.70
C ARG A 152 7.26 2.77 -8.71
N VAL A 153 8.17 3.74 -8.67
CA VAL A 153 8.03 5.04 -8.01
C VAL A 153 7.47 6.08 -8.97
N ALA A 154 7.53 5.87 -10.28
CA ALA A 154 7.05 6.84 -11.23
C ALA A 154 6.56 6.12 -12.50
N VAL A 155 5.29 6.25 -12.80
CA VAL A 155 4.74 6.62 -14.12
C VAL A 155 3.34 6.03 -14.24
N PRO A 156 2.34 6.88 -14.54
CA PRO A 156 0.95 6.48 -14.66
C PRO A 156 0.71 5.50 -15.82
N CYS A 157 -0.33 4.67 -15.72
CA CYS A 157 -0.97 4.09 -16.90
C CYS A 157 -2.36 4.71 -17.00
N GLY A 158 -2.52 5.67 -17.91
CA GLY A 158 -3.84 6.11 -18.34
C GLY A 158 -4.65 4.90 -18.83
N GLY A 159 -5.89 4.82 -18.35
CA GLY A 159 -6.84 3.77 -18.71
C GLY A 159 -6.86 2.58 -17.76
N THR A 160 -7.21 2.84 -16.49
CA THR A 160 -8.36 2.27 -15.76
C THR A 160 -8.36 2.92 -14.38
N THR A 161 -9.22 3.92 -14.22
CA THR A 161 -9.35 4.77 -13.02
C THR A 161 -9.81 4.03 -11.77
N GLU A 162 -9.76 2.70 -11.66
CA GLU A 162 -10.28 1.95 -10.51
C GLU A 162 -9.38 0.82 -9.98
N GLU A 163 -8.35 0.37 -10.71
CA GLU A 163 -7.68 -0.89 -10.35
C GLU A 163 -6.43 -0.73 -9.47
N GLY A 164 -5.99 0.50 -9.16
CA GLY A 164 -4.73 0.77 -8.48
C GLY A 164 -4.80 1.20 -7.01
N TYR A 165 -5.99 1.58 -6.53
CA TYR A 165 -6.18 2.12 -5.20
C TYR A 165 -7.34 1.40 -4.51
N PHE A 166 -7.35 1.49 -3.19
CA PHE A 166 -8.55 1.18 -2.44
C PHE A 166 -8.97 2.45 -1.71
N GLN A 167 -10.11 2.99 -2.12
CA GLN A 167 -10.73 4.17 -1.53
C GLN A 167 -11.35 3.76 -0.21
N VAL A 168 -10.88 4.30 0.92
CA VAL A 168 -11.58 4.13 2.19
C VAL A 168 -12.87 4.96 2.14
N GLU A 169 -13.94 4.35 1.64
CA GLU A 169 -15.25 4.99 1.54
C GLU A 169 -15.81 5.26 2.94
N ARG A 170 -16.32 6.48 3.15
CA ARG A 170 -17.01 6.88 4.37
C ARG A 170 -18.16 5.92 4.69
N GLN A 171 -18.15 5.34 5.89
CA GLN A 171 -19.39 4.93 6.56
C GLN A 171 -20.10 6.16 7.15
N GLY A 172 -20.95 6.79 6.34
CA GLY A 172 -22.16 7.50 6.77
C GLY A 172 -22.02 8.82 7.55
N SER A 173 -22.26 9.95 6.88
CA SER A 173 -23.57 10.65 6.90
C SER A 173 -23.47 11.99 6.15
N LYS A 174 -24.48 12.23 5.30
CA LYS A 174 -24.73 13.47 4.56
C LYS A 174 -24.72 14.68 5.49
N TYR A 175 -23.94 15.72 5.19
CA TYR A 175 -24.27 17.16 5.17
C TYR A 175 -23.02 17.97 4.73
N PRO A 176 -23.17 19.13 4.06
CA PRO A 176 -22.07 19.98 3.58
C PRO A 176 -21.70 21.04 4.64
N PRO A 177 -20.41 21.40 4.84
CA PRO A 177 -19.93 22.77 4.56
C PRO A 177 -18.42 22.80 4.18
N TYR A 178 -17.79 23.81 3.57
CA TYR A 178 -17.73 25.25 3.86
C TYR A 178 -17.42 26.04 2.59
N HIS A 179 -17.87 27.30 2.58
CA HIS A 179 -17.65 28.28 1.52
C HIS A 179 -16.16 28.54 1.25
N THR A 180 -15.79 28.34 -0.02
CA THR A 180 -14.91 29.18 -0.83
C THR A 180 -13.54 29.56 -0.23
N ILE A 181 -12.58 28.65 -0.38
CA ILE A 181 -11.21 29.06 -0.68
C ILE A 181 -10.94 28.60 -2.10
N GLU A 182 -11.12 29.52 -3.06
CA GLU A 182 -10.53 29.35 -4.39
C GLU A 182 -9.01 29.36 -4.23
N MET A 183 -8.40 28.17 -4.16
CA MET A 183 -6.99 28.04 -4.46
C MET A 183 -6.85 28.15 -5.98
N THR A 184 -6.62 29.37 -6.45
CA THR A 184 -6.27 29.63 -7.85
C THR A 184 -5.09 28.74 -8.25
N LYS A 185 -5.32 27.97 -9.31
CA LYS A 185 -4.44 26.97 -9.90
C LYS A 185 -3.22 27.66 -10.52
N ALA A 186 -2.31 28.16 -9.69
CA ALA A 186 -1.06 28.75 -10.12
C ALA A 186 -0.10 27.63 -10.55
N ARG A 187 0.23 27.65 -11.85
CA ARG A 187 1.23 26.86 -12.57
C ARG A 187 2.32 26.28 -11.67
N ARG A 188 2.29 24.96 -11.46
CA ARG A 188 3.47 24.17 -11.08
C ARG A 188 3.77 23.19 -12.20
N PRO A 189 4.99 23.19 -12.77
CA PRO A 189 5.32 22.33 -13.88
C PRO A 189 5.69 20.92 -13.39
N ILE A 190 5.31 19.91 -14.17
CA ILE A 190 5.85 18.54 -14.21
C ILE A 190 5.28 17.53 -13.17
N ILE A 191 5.01 17.89 -11.92
CA ILE A 191 4.57 16.89 -10.91
C ILE A 191 3.06 16.54 -11.00
N SER A 192 2.21 17.45 -11.50
CA SER A 192 0.75 17.21 -11.53
C SER A 192 0.32 16.22 -12.62
N GLU A 193 1.06 16.10 -13.73
CA GLU A 193 0.78 15.11 -14.78
C GLU A 193 1.21 13.70 -14.37
N MET A 194 2.26 13.57 -13.55
CA MET A 194 2.70 12.25 -13.03
C MET A 194 1.76 11.68 -11.95
N LEU A 195 0.88 12.50 -11.38
CA LEU A 195 -0.06 12.13 -10.32
C LEU A 195 -1.46 11.75 -10.84
N GLN A 196 -1.76 11.96 -12.13
CA GLN A 196 -3.13 11.87 -12.63
C GLN A 196 -3.62 10.45 -12.97
N ASP A 197 -2.75 9.43 -13.09
CA ASP A 197 -3.15 8.14 -13.70
C ASP A 197 -2.49 6.87 -13.09
N GLY A 198 -2.39 6.77 -11.76
CA GLY A 198 -2.11 5.48 -11.10
C GLY A 198 -1.23 5.52 -9.83
N PRO A 199 -1.20 4.41 -9.06
CA PRO A 199 -0.59 4.35 -7.73
C PRO A 199 0.93 4.34 -7.82
N CYS A 200 1.55 5.48 -7.49
CA CYS A 200 2.98 5.60 -7.26
C CYS A 200 3.26 5.61 -5.76
N LEU A 201 4.44 5.14 -5.35
CA LEU A 201 4.93 5.31 -3.97
C LEU A 201 4.81 6.78 -3.52
N ALA A 202 5.02 7.71 -4.45
CA ALA A 202 4.87 9.13 -4.24
C ALA A 202 3.45 9.60 -3.93
N ALA A 203 2.39 8.81 -4.17
CA ALA A 203 1.00 9.14 -3.81
C ALA A 203 0.56 8.56 -2.46
N HIS A 204 1.43 7.82 -1.76
CA HIS A 204 1.08 7.19 -0.49
C HIS A 204 0.68 8.24 0.59
N MET A 205 -0.45 8.03 1.27
CA MET A 205 -1.09 9.00 2.17
C MET A 205 -1.46 10.34 1.52
N HIS A 206 -1.67 10.37 0.21
CA HIS A 206 -2.29 11.53 -0.42
C HIS A 206 -3.79 11.55 -0.07
N LEU A 207 -4.25 12.65 0.52
CA LEU A 207 -5.67 12.90 0.75
C LEU A 207 -6.18 13.78 -0.40
N ASP A 208 -7.03 13.21 -1.24
CA ASP A 208 -7.75 13.96 -2.26
C ASP A 208 -9.07 14.49 -1.70
N MET A 209 -9.22 15.80 -1.81
CA MET A 209 -10.38 16.57 -1.38
C MET A 209 -11.21 17.07 -2.57
N GLY A 210 -10.74 16.86 -3.81
CA GLY A 210 -11.38 17.33 -5.03
C GLY A 210 -12.52 16.44 -5.54
N SER A 211 -12.64 15.22 -5.01
CA SER A 211 -13.71 14.28 -5.30
C SER A 211 -14.97 14.54 -4.44
N GLU A 212 -16.13 14.02 -4.86
CA GLU A 212 -17.38 14.11 -4.06
C GLU A 212 -17.23 13.50 -2.65
N VAL A 213 -16.32 12.53 -2.51
CA VAL A 213 -16.03 11.83 -1.27
C VAL A 213 -14.52 11.86 -1.02
N PRO A 214 -14.04 12.54 0.04
CA PRO A 214 -12.62 12.58 0.38
C PRO A 214 -12.00 11.19 0.38
N ALA A 215 -10.89 11.02 -0.33
CA ALA A 215 -10.26 9.74 -0.55
C ALA A 215 -8.79 9.77 -0.11
N LEU A 216 -8.41 8.80 0.73
CA LEU A 216 -7.01 8.59 1.11
C LEU A 216 -6.40 7.51 0.22
N TYR A 217 -5.30 7.83 -0.47
CA TYR A 217 -4.59 6.90 -1.32
C TYR A 217 -3.48 6.18 -0.56
N LEU A 218 -3.43 4.86 -0.70
CA LEU A 218 -2.46 3.99 -0.05
C LEU A 218 -1.73 3.12 -1.08
N PHE A 219 -0.48 2.77 -0.78
CA PHE A 219 0.40 2.04 -1.70
C PHE A 219 0.17 0.53 -1.61
N ARG A 220 -0.47 -0.05 -2.63
CA ARG A 220 -1.01 -1.41 -2.58
C ARG A 220 -0.05 -2.55 -2.18
N SER A 221 1.26 -2.45 -2.43
CA SER A 221 2.20 -3.56 -2.24
C SER A 221 3.35 -3.21 -1.29
N PRO A 222 3.11 -3.13 0.02
CA PRO A 222 4.18 -2.84 0.97
C PRO A 222 5.27 -3.93 1.00
N ALA A 223 5.04 -5.17 0.53
CA ALA A 223 6.13 -6.16 0.41
C ALA A 223 7.25 -5.66 -0.51
N PHE A 224 6.91 -4.88 -1.54
CA PHE A 224 7.90 -4.18 -2.37
C PHE A 224 8.74 -3.19 -1.54
N CYS A 225 8.12 -2.49 -0.58
CA CYS A 225 8.83 -1.57 0.30
C CYS A 225 9.82 -2.32 1.19
N ASN A 226 9.40 -3.46 1.76
CA ASN A 226 10.28 -4.32 2.55
C ASN A 226 11.47 -4.82 1.72
N LEU A 227 11.19 -5.31 0.50
CA LEU A 227 12.21 -5.80 -0.44
C LEU A 227 13.24 -4.70 -0.77
N GLN A 228 12.82 -3.45 -0.87
CA GLN A 228 13.65 -2.32 -1.27
C GLN A 228 14.20 -1.49 -0.08
N ALA A 229 13.93 -1.89 1.17
CA ALA A 229 14.32 -1.14 2.39
C ALA A 229 15.84 -1.13 2.67
N SER A 230 16.65 -1.68 1.77
CA SER A 230 18.11 -1.66 1.85
C SER A 230 18.69 -0.41 1.17
N ASP A 231 19.77 0.13 1.74
CA ASP A 231 20.54 1.22 1.11
C ASP A 231 21.20 0.78 -0.20
N ARG A 232 21.32 -0.53 -0.44
CA ARG A 232 21.84 -1.13 -1.69
C ARG A 232 20.74 -1.61 -2.63
N SER A 233 19.49 -1.34 -2.29
CA SER A 233 18.36 -1.73 -3.10
C SER A 233 18.40 -1.03 -4.46
N PHE A 234 17.71 -1.64 -5.43
CA PHE A 234 17.59 -1.04 -6.76
C PHE A 234 17.02 0.38 -6.68
N LEU A 235 16.04 0.62 -5.82
CA LEU A 235 15.39 1.92 -5.66
C LEU A 235 16.34 2.96 -5.06
N SER A 236 17.14 2.58 -4.07
CA SER A 236 18.17 3.46 -3.48
C SER A 236 19.23 3.85 -4.51
N LEU A 237 19.70 2.89 -5.32
CA LEU A 237 20.64 3.16 -6.42
C LEU A 237 20.04 4.06 -7.49
N PHE A 238 18.79 3.79 -7.88
CA PHE A 238 18.07 4.59 -8.85
C PHE A 238 17.92 6.03 -8.34
N SER A 239 17.44 6.22 -7.11
CA SER A 239 17.30 7.55 -6.52
C SER A 239 18.61 8.34 -6.50
N PHE A 240 19.72 7.68 -6.18
CA PHE A 240 21.05 8.32 -6.21
C PHE A 240 21.40 8.89 -7.59
N VAL A 241 21.13 8.13 -8.67
CA VAL A 241 21.39 8.56 -10.06
C VAL A 241 20.55 9.77 -10.45
N PHE A 242 19.26 9.77 -10.08
CA PHE A 242 18.35 10.84 -10.48
C PHE A 242 18.38 12.08 -9.57
N HIS A 243 18.94 11.99 -8.36
CA HIS A 243 19.03 13.12 -7.43
C HIS A 243 20.41 13.76 -7.30
N SER A 244 21.45 13.21 -7.93
CA SER A 244 22.81 13.75 -7.86
C SER A 244 23.03 15.10 -8.56
N GLU A 245 22.06 15.66 -9.29
CA GLU A 245 22.23 16.89 -10.08
C GLU A 245 21.85 18.20 -9.35
N GLY A 246 21.96 18.28 -8.01
CA GLY A 246 21.64 19.49 -7.26
C GLY A 246 22.66 19.90 -6.21
N SER A 247 22.77 21.20 -5.95
CA SER A 247 23.65 21.77 -4.90
C SER A 247 23.34 21.14 -3.53
N PRO A 248 24.35 20.56 -2.84
CA PRO A 248 24.16 19.77 -1.62
C PRO A 248 23.81 20.61 -0.37
N ALA A 249 23.87 21.94 -0.44
CA ALA A 249 23.81 22.80 0.74
C ALA A 249 22.39 23.11 1.27
N GLU A 250 21.32 22.79 0.53
CA GLU A 250 19.98 23.32 0.85
C GLU A 250 18.85 22.27 0.86
N ARG A 251 19.15 21.00 0.54
CA ARG A 251 18.13 19.94 0.47
C ARG A 251 18.15 19.07 1.72
N GLN A 252 16.99 18.86 2.33
CA GLN A 252 16.84 17.77 3.31
C GLN A 252 17.33 16.46 2.68
N PRO A 253 18.11 15.64 3.40
CA PRO A 253 18.57 14.36 2.88
C PRO A 253 17.36 13.44 2.65
N PHE A 254 16.94 13.31 1.39
CA PHE A 254 15.92 12.35 1.01
C PHE A 254 16.53 10.95 1.05
N SER A 255 16.08 10.13 2.00
CA SER A 255 16.44 8.72 2.06
C SER A 255 15.28 7.86 1.55
N VAL A 256 15.54 7.07 0.51
CA VAL A 256 14.59 6.08 -0.01
C VAL A 256 14.19 5.10 1.07
N LYS A 257 15.17 4.56 1.80
CA LYS A 257 14.93 3.63 2.89
C LYS A 257 13.96 4.20 3.92
N GLN A 258 14.19 5.46 4.31
CA GLN A 258 13.32 6.17 5.24
C GLN A 258 11.88 6.30 4.70
N LEU A 259 11.71 6.65 3.42
CA LEU A 259 10.38 6.70 2.79
C LEU A 259 9.68 5.34 2.85
N LEU A 260 10.38 4.24 2.54
CA LEU A 260 9.81 2.90 2.53
C LEU A 260 9.45 2.39 3.93
N GLU A 261 10.25 2.74 4.94
CA GLU A 261 9.96 2.49 6.35
C GLU A 261 8.74 3.30 6.81
N GLU A 262 8.66 4.58 6.46
CA GLU A 262 7.50 5.44 6.74
C GLU A 262 6.21 4.90 6.10
N VAL A 263 6.28 4.45 4.85
CA VAL A 263 5.16 3.81 4.14
C VAL A 263 4.74 2.52 4.86
N SER A 264 5.67 1.73 5.39
CA SER A 264 5.33 0.51 6.13
C SER A 264 4.71 0.84 7.49
N ASN A 265 5.24 1.84 8.19
CA ASN A 265 4.76 2.30 9.49
C ASN A 265 3.36 2.90 9.43
N SER A 266 3.00 3.56 8.33
CA SER A 266 1.67 4.14 8.15
C SER A 266 0.55 3.08 8.11
N TYR A 267 0.81 1.87 7.59
CA TYR A 267 -0.16 0.76 7.64
C TYR A 267 -0.42 0.32 9.08
N GLY A 268 0.63 0.29 9.90
CA GLY A 268 0.50 0.05 11.33
C GLY A 268 -0.41 1.08 11.98
N LEU A 269 -0.11 2.37 11.75
CA LEU A 269 -0.88 3.51 12.24
C LEU A 269 -2.36 3.44 11.82
N LEU A 270 -2.63 3.14 10.55
CA LEU A 270 -3.99 3.16 9.99
C LEU A 270 -4.82 1.93 10.33
N PHE A 271 -4.23 0.73 10.35
CA PHE A 271 -4.99 -0.53 10.47
C PHE A 271 -4.65 -1.34 11.71
N ARG A 272 -3.37 -1.53 12.04
CA ARG A 272 -2.95 -2.46 13.10
C ARG A 272 -3.40 -2.02 14.48
N HIS A 273 -3.31 -0.72 14.75
CA HIS A 273 -3.57 -0.17 16.09
C HIS A 273 -5.05 0.14 16.36
N ASP A 274 -5.93 0.05 15.36
CA ASP A 274 -7.38 0.19 15.52
C ASP A 274 -8.11 -1.11 15.12
N GLY A 275 -8.78 -1.75 16.08
CA GLY A 275 -9.47 -3.02 15.84
C GLY A 275 -10.64 -2.94 14.85
N ARG A 276 -11.26 -1.76 14.65
CA ARG A 276 -12.28 -1.54 13.61
C ARG A 276 -11.63 -1.36 12.26
N ALA A 277 -10.55 -0.60 12.16
CA ALA A 277 -9.79 -0.46 10.93
C ALA A 277 -9.20 -1.80 10.47
N ALA A 278 -8.62 -2.60 11.38
CA ALA A 278 -8.20 -3.97 11.08
C ALA A 278 -9.37 -4.85 10.61
N ARG A 279 -10.59 -4.64 11.12
CA ARG A 279 -11.78 -5.37 10.65
C ARG A 279 -12.24 -4.90 9.27
N LEU A 280 -12.16 -3.60 9.00
CA LEU A 280 -12.45 -3.00 7.70
C LEU A 280 -11.48 -3.55 6.65
N PHE A 281 -10.18 -3.52 6.93
CA PHE A 281 -9.15 -4.11 6.09
C PHE A 281 -9.48 -5.56 5.76
N ARG A 282 -9.72 -6.40 6.77
CA ARG A 282 -10.04 -7.82 6.57
C ARG A 282 -11.26 -8.09 5.70
N LYS A 283 -12.28 -7.25 5.80
CA LYS A 283 -13.56 -7.46 5.12
C LYS A 283 -13.58 -6.89 3.70
N GLN A 284 -12.89 -5.78 3.47
CA GLN A 284 -13.04 -4.99 2.26
C GLN A 284 -11.69 -4.70 1.61
N GLU A 285 -10.77 -4.05 2.33
CA GLU A 285 -9.55 -3.55 1.69
C GLU A 285 -8.57 -4.65 1.29
N ARG A 286 -8.56 -5.77 2.01
CA ARG A 286 -7.69 -6.92 1.70
C ARG A 286 -7.98 -7.50 0.32
N SER A 287 -9.26 -7.65 -0.06
CA SER A 287 -9.62 -8.16 -1.39
C SER A 287 -9.40 -7.12 -2.49
N ARG A 288 -9.58 -5.83 -2.19
CA ARG A 288 -9.29 -4.72 -3.13
C ARG A 288 -7.79 -4.57 -3.39
N ALA A 289 -6.96 -4.80 -2.36
CA ALA A 289 -5.52 -4.78 -2.49
C ALA A 289 -4.94 -6.02 -3.18
N ALA A 290 -5.69 -7.11 -3.35
CA ALA A 290 -5.20 -8.35 -3.96
C ALA A 290 -5.04 -8.22 -5.48
N ILE A 291 -3.89 -8.59 -6.03
CA ILE A 291 -3.59 -8.49 -7.47
C ILE A 291 -4.27 -9.64 -8.21
N LYS A 292 -5.02 -9.35 -9.29
CA LYS A 292 -5.59 -10.39 -10.15
C LYS A 292 -4.51 -10.94 -11.07
N THR A 293 -4.21 -12.22 -10.98
CA THR A 293 -3.28 -12.91 -11.88
C THR A 293 -3.97 -13.17 -13.23
N GLY A 294 -3.21 -13.46 -14.29
CA GLY A 294 -3.76 -13.82 -15.61
C GLY A 294 -4.80 -14.96 -15.54
N ASP A 295 -4.61 -15.90 -14.61
CA ASP A 295 -5.52 -17.03 -14.34
C ASP A 295 -6.80 -16.64 -13.56
N GLY A 296 -7.00 -15.36 -13.26
CA GLY A 296 -8.10 -14.87 -12.42
C GLY A 296 -7.92 -15.12 -10.91
N LYS A 297 -6.83 -15.79 -10.49
CA LYS A 297 -6.49 -15.99 -9.08
C LYS A 297 -6.08 -14.67 -8.42
N LEU A 298 -6.54 -14.45 -7.19
CA LEU A 298 -6.16 -13.30 -6.37
C LEU A 298 -4.88 -13.58 -5.61
N LEU A 299 -3.83 -12.81 -5.89
CA LEU A 299 -2.57 -12.81 -5.17
C LEU A 299 -2.63 -11.77 -4.04
N PHE A 300 -2.52 -12.22 -2.79
CA PHE A 300 -2.52 -11.36 -1.61
C PHE A 300 -1.09 -11.07 -1.17
N ASP A 301 -0.82 -9.83 -0.75
CA ASP A 301 0.47 -9.43 -0.19
C ASP A 301 0.58 -9.91 1.28
N PRO A 302 1.46 -10.88 1.61
CA PRO A 302 1.59 -11.40 2.97
C PRO A 302 2.15 -10.36 3.95
N TRP A 303 2.98 -9.43 3.48
CA TRP A 303 3.54 -8.36 4.29
C TRP A 303 2.47 -7.32 4.63
N LEU A 304 1.58 -6.99 3.69
CA LEU A 304 0.42 -6.14 3.97
C LEU A 304 -0.46 -6.75 5.06
N ASP A 305 -0.73 -8.05 4.97
CA ASP A 305 -1.47 -8.78 6.00
C ASP A 305 -0.77 -8.68 7.37
N ARG A 306 0.56 -8.79 7.42
CA ARG A 306 1.33 -8.63 8.66
C ARG A 306 1.28 -7.20 9.21
N LEU A 307 1.49 -6.20 8.36
CA LEU A 307 1.44 -4.78 8.72
C LEU A 307 0.08 -4.37 9.26
N CYS A 308 -1.01 -4.93 8.71
CA CYS A 308 -2.38 -4.64 9.14
C CYS A 308 -2.87 -5.52 10.31
N GLY A 309 -2.03 -6.41 10.86
CA GLY A 309 -2.38 -7.27 12.00
C GLY A 309 -3.25 -8.49 11.66
N TYR A 310 -3.21 -8.96 10.41
CA TYR A 310 -3.94 -10.14 9.94
C TYR A 310 -3.22 -11.46 10.23
N SER A 311 -1.89 -11.51 10.05
CA SER A 311 -1.11 -12.77 10.10
C SER A 311 -0.83 -13.28 11.51
N SER A 312 -1.03 -12.46 12.54
CA SER A 312 -1.00 -12.88 13.94
C SER A 312 -2.24 -13.72 14.25
N GLY A 313 -2.15 -15.03 13.97
CA GLY A 313 -3.18 -16.00 14.28
C GLY A 313 -3.70 -15.81 15.71
N ARG A 314 -5.03 -15.82 15.88
CA ARG A 314 -5.70 -15.67 17.18
C ARG A 314 -5.18 -16.65 18.25
N TYR A 315 -4.63 -17.78 17.83
CA TYR A 315 -3.98 -18.75 18.70
C TYR A 315 -2.62 -18.26 19.24
N PHE A 316 -1.83 -17.52 18.46
CA PHE A 316 -0.48 -17.08 18.86
C PHE A 316 -0.50 -15.83 19.76
N ALA A 317 -1.55 -15.01 19.67
CA ALA A 317 -1.77 -13.85 20.53
C ALA A 317 -2.10 -14.23 21.99
N TRP A 318 -2.59 -15.45 22.24
CA TRP A 318 -2.88 -15.94 23.60
C TRP A 318 -1.63 -16.54 24.28
N PHE A 319 -0.63 -16.98 23.52
CA PHE A 319 0.61 -17.60 24.02
C PHE A 319 1.83 -16.65 24.06
N GLY A 320 1.63 -15.33 23.91
CA GLY A 320 2.67 -14.33 24.20
C GLY A 320 3.88 -14.30 23.25
N GLY A 321 3.81 -14.94 22.07
CA GLY A 321 4.98 -15.14 21.22
C GLY A 321 5.39 -13.98 20.30
N TRP A 322 4.51 -12.99 20.06
CA TRP A 322 4.86 -11.76 19.32
C TRP A 322 4.11 -10.57 19.95
N ASN A 323 4.44 -10.28 21.21
CA ASN A 323 4.00 -9.07 21.90
C ASN A 323 4.89 -7.89 21.47
N GLU A 324 4.86 -7.53 20.19
CA GLU A 324 5.23 -6.15 19.89
C GLU A 324 4.08 -5.29 20.42
N PRO A 325 4.31 -4.50 21.48
CA PRO A 325 3.24 -3.78 22.14
C PRO A 325 2.51 -2.94 21.10
N VAL A 326 1.18 -3.00 21.12
CA VAL A 326 0.35 -2.07 20.36
C VAL A 326 0.85 -0.67 20.74
N ARG A 327 1.49 0.02 19.79
CA ARG A 327 1.99 1.37 20.02
C ARG A 327 0.78 2.29 20.13
N ASP A 328 0.62 2.91 21.28
CA ASP A 328 -0.47 3.86 21.54
C ASP A 328 -0.22 5.22 20.88
N SER A 329 1.02 5.52 20.48
CA SER A 329 1.39 6.77 19.84
C SER A 329 2.60 6.62 18.91
N TYR A 330 2.60 7.36 17.80
CA TYR A 330 3.76 7.54 16.95
C TYR A 330 4.33 8.95 17.16
N SER A 331 5.65 9.07 17.24
CA SER A 331 6.30 10.39 17.27
C SER A 331 6.34 10.97 15.86
N VAL A 332 6.17 12.28 15.74
CA VAL A 332 6.27 13.01 14.46
C VAL A 332 7.63 12.74 13.77
N ASP A 333 8.68 12.53 14.56
CA ASP A 333 10.03 12.23 14.09
C ASP A 333 10.16 10.88 13.35
N GLN A 334 9.16 10.00 13.46
CA GLN A 334 9.12 8.73 12.72
C GLN A 334 8.59 8.90 11.29
N PHE A 335 8.04 10.07 10.95
CA PHE A 335 7.47 10.34 9.63
C PHE A 335 7.97 11.65 9.01
N PRO A 336 9.28 11.94 8.95
CA PRO A 336 9.74 13.24 8.45
C PRO A 336 9.35 13.51 6.99
N LEU A 337 9.25 12.50 6.12
CA LEU A 337 8.87 12.67 4.72
C LEU A 337 7.34 12.74 4.54
N LEU A 338 6.59 11.96 5.32
CA LEU A 338 5.14 11.88 5.26
C LEU A 338 4.43 12.83 6.23
N ARG A 339 5.19 13.56 7.07
CA ARG A 339 4.69 14.50 8.08
C ARG A 339 3.64 15.44 7.52
N GLN A 340 3.95 16.12 6.42
CA GLN A 340 3.05 17.10 5.83
C GLN A 340 1.71 16.47 5.39
N ARG A 341 1.73 15.19 4.98
CA ARG A 341 0.53 14.46 4.57
C ARG A 341 -0.28 14.00 5.77
N LEU A 342 0.40 13.52 6.82
CA LEU A 342 -0.22 13.18 8.09
C LEU A 342 -0.85 14.39 8.76
N GLU A 343 -0.18 15.55 8.77
CA GLU A 343 -0.72 16.81 9.31
C GLU A 343 -1.99 17.23 8.56
N ARG A 344 -2.03 17.10 7.22
CA ARG A 344 -3.27 17.37 6.46
C ARG A 344 -4.37 16.38 6.79
N LEU A 345 -4.03 15.10 6.98
CA LEU A 345 -5.00 14.08 7.38
C LEU A 345 -5.54 14.36 8.79
N GLU A 346 -4.69 14.76 9.72
CA GLU A 346 -5.05 15.18 11.08
C GLU A 346 -5.99 16.39 11.05
N LEU A 347 -5.61 17.47 10.35
CA LEU A 347 -6.46 18.65 10.17
C LEU A 347 -7.82 18.30 9.55
N PHE A 348 -7.83 17.37 8.60
CA PHE A 348 -9.08 16.87 8.02
C PHE A 348 -9.91 16.08 9.03
N MET A 349 -9.29 15.21 9.83
CA MET A 349 -9.95 14.43 10.87
C MET A 349 -10.51 15.32 11.99
N ASP A 350 -9.82 16.39 12.35
CA ASP A 350 -10.25 17.40 13.33
C ASP A 350 -11.43 18.24 12.83
N GLY A 351 -11.47 18.50 11.52
CA GLY A 351 -12.61 19.15 10.87
C GLY A 351 -13.89 18.31 10.88
N ILE A 352 -13.80 16.98 11.08
CA ILE A 352 -14.96 16.08 11.13
C ILE A 352 -15.55 16.08 12.55
N GLN A 353 -16.50 16.99 12.80
CA GLN A 353 -17.28 16.96 14.04
C GLN A 353 -18.27 15.79 14.06
N PRO A 354 -18.31 14.98 15.13
CA PRO A 354 -19.26 13.88 15.27
C PRO A 354 -20.68 14.42 15.54
N ASN A 355 -21.44 14.73 14.49
CA ASN A 355 -22.79 15.32 14.62
C ASN A 355 -23.87 14.33 15.11
N ARG A 356 -23.49 13.13 15.56
CA ARG A 356 -24.43 12.07 15.99
C ARG A 356 -24.07 11.58 17.37
N ILE A 357 -25.05 11.46 18.27
CA ILE A 357 -24.87 10.88 19.62
C ILE A 357 -24.23 9.48 19.54
N ARG A 358 -24.65 8.67 18.54
CA ARG A 358 -24.03 7.36 18.27
C ARG A 358 -22.57 7.46 17.87
N SER A 359 -22.18 8.53 17.19
CA SER A 359 -20.78 8.82 16.87
C SER A 359 -20.01 9.20 18.12
N ILE A 360 -20.55 10.09 18.97
CA ILE A 360 -19.93 10.49 20.25
C ILE A 360 -19.70 9.29 21.17
N TRP A 361 -20.69 8.39 21.28
CA TRP A 361 -20.55 7.13 22.03
C TRP A 361 -19.33 6.33 21.55
N ASN A 362 -19.15 6.26 20.23
CA ASN A 362 -18.19 5.38 19.58
C ASN A 362 -16.82 6.03 19.37
N ASP A 363 -16.72 7.35 19.55
CA ASP A 363 -15.52 8.16 19.37
C ASP A 363 -14.69 8.14 20.67
N ARG A 364 -13.46 7.62 20.57
CA ARG A 364 -12.50 7.57 21.68
C ARG A 364 -11.37 8.59 21.53
N ARG A 365 -11.41 9.44 20.49
CA ARG A 365 -10.34 10.41 20.22
C ARG A 365 -10.18 11.41 21.35
N ASP A 366 -11.28 11.85 21.96
CA ASP A 366 -11.25 12.65 23.19
C ASP A 366 -11.71 11.80 24.39
N GLN A 367 -10.73 11.20 25.06
CA GLN A 367 -10.98 10.37 26.23
C GLN A 367 -11.66 11.15 27.36
N LYS A 368 -11.42 12.48 27.47
CA LYS A 368 -12.05 13.33 28.48
C LYS A 368 -13.53 13.51 28.15
N LEU A 369 -13.85 13.87 26.91
CA LEU A 369 -15.24 14.04 26.47
C LEU A 369 -16.04 12.73 26.58
N TRP A 370 -15.39 11.61 26.30
CA TRP A 370 -15.99 10.28 26.45
C TRP A 370 -16.35 9.99 27.92
N TRP A 371 -15.43 10.24 28.86
CA TRP A 371 -15.71 10.03 30.29
C TRP A 371 -16.73 11.02 30.84
N THR A 372 -16.71 12.29 30.42
CA THR A 372 -17.74 13.27 30.85
C THR A 372 -19.12 12.86 30.35
N PHE A 373 -19.23 12.38 29.11
CA PHE A 373 -20.48 11.84 28.57
C PHE A 373 -21.04 10.69 29.43
N TRP A 374 -20.21 9.69 29.76
CA TRP A 374 -20.64 8.58 30.61
C TRP A 374 -20.99 9.00 32.03
N THR A 375 -20.22 9.93 32.58
CA THR A 375 -20.46 10.48 33.91
C THR A 375 -21.84 11.15 33.96
N VAL A 376 -22.11 12.06 33.03
CA VAL A 376 -23.41 12.75 32.94
C VAL A 376 -24.55 11.77 32.71
N LEU A 377 -24.36 10.77 31.84
CA LEU A 377 -25.37 9.74 31.57
C LEU A 377 -25.72 8.94 32.83
N ILE A 378 -24.71 8.47 33.58
CA ILE A 378 -24.90 7.70 34.81
C ILE A 378 -25.57 8.56 35.89
N PHE A 379 -25.06 9.77 36.16
CA PHE A 379 -25.65 10.66 37.16
C PHE A 379 -27.09 11.08 36.79
N GLY A 380 -27.36 11.30 35.50
CA GLY A 380 -28.71 11.56 35.00
C GLY A 380 -29.65 10.39 35.25
N CYS A 381 -29.24 9.17 34.92
CA CYS A 381 -30.02 7.96 35.16
C CYS A 381 -30.28 7.71 36.66
N VAL A 382 -29.27 7.91 37.51
CA VAL A 382 -29.41 7.76 38.97
C VAL A 382 -30.39 8.80 39.54
N THR A 383 -30.30 10.05 39.10
CA THR A 383 -31.20 11.12 39.57
C THR A 383 -32.65 10.85 39.19
N ILE A 384 -32.89 10.43 37.95
CA ILE A 384 -34.23 10.03 37.48
C ILE A 384 -34.75 8.82 38.27
N GLY A 385 -33.91 7.82 38.50
CA GLY A 385 -34.25 6.64 39.31
C GLY A 385 -34.66 7.02 40.74
N LEU A 386 -33.88 7.90 41.39
CA LEU A 386 -34.20 8.41 42.72
C LEU A 386 -35.51 9.21 42.76
N ALA A 387 -35.81 9.98 41.71
CA ALA A 387 -37.08 10.69 41.59
C ALA A 387 -38.26 9.72 41.56
N PHE A 388 -38.20 8.64 40.78
CA PHE A 388 -39.24 7.60 40.76
C PHE A 388 -39.42 6.93 42.12
N VAL A 389 -38.33 6.61 42.83
CA VAL A 389 -38.40 6.05 44.18
C VAL A 389 -39.07 7.02 45.14
N SER A 390 -38.71 8.32 45.09
CA SER A 390 -39.29 9.34 45.96
C SER A 390 -40.81 9.48 45.74
N ILE A 391 -41.26 9.45 44.48
CA ILE A 391 -42.69 9.47 44.13
C ILE A 391 -43.38 8.20 44.66
N GLY A 392 -42.74 7.03 44.52
CA GLY A 392 -43.26 5.78 45.05
C GLY A 392 -43.45 5.80 46.56
N VAL A 393 -42.46 6.32 47.30
CA VAL A 393 -42.54 6.48 48.77
C VAL A 393 -43.64 7.47 49.16
N ALA A 394 -43.76 8.59 48.45
CA ALA A 394 -44.81 9.58 48.72
C ALA A 394 -46.21 8.98 48.54
N VAL A 395 -46.47 8.28 47.44
CA VAL A 395 -47.75 7.60 47.18
C VAL A 395 -48.03 6.54 48.25
N TRP A 396 -47.03 5.72 48.57
CA TRP A 396 -47.15 4.70 49.62
C TRP A 396 -47.55 5.31 50.97
N SER A 397 -46.86 6.39 51.38
CA SER A 397 -47.15 7.08 52.64
C SER A 397 -48.55 7.70 52.66
N GLY A 398 -49.01 8.29 51.54
CA GLY A 398 -50.35 8.86 51.43
C GLY A 398 -51.46 7.81 51.54
N VAL A 399 -51.29 6.65 50.90
CA VAL A 399 -52.23 5.52 51.02
C VAL A 399 -52.28 5.00 52.45
N TRP A 400 -51.12 4.87 53.11
CA TRP A 400 -51.05 4.41 54.48
C TRP A 400 -51.79 5.35 55.44
N VAL A 401 -51.56 6.67 55.33
CA VAL A 401 -52.25 7.69 56.14
C VAL A 401 -53.76 7.65 55.90
N SER A 402 -54.20 7.58 54.64
CA SER A 402 -55.61 7.47 54.29
C SER A 402 -56.26 6.24 54.93
N LYS A 403 -55.60 5.07 54.83
CA LYS A 403 -56.08 3.84 55.45
C LYS A 403 -56.19 3.95 56.97
N THR A 404 -55.20 4.56 57.64
CA THR A 404 -55.27 4.77 59.10
C THR A 404 -56.38 5.74 59.50
N ALA A 405 -56.67 6.76 58.71
CA ALA A 405 -57.76 7.71 58.99
C ALA A 405 -59.14 7.06 58.87
N TYR A 406 -59.35 6.19 57.87
CA TYR A 406 -60.60 5.42 57.75
C TYR A 406 -60.86 4.49 58.94
N HIS A 407 -59.81 3.86 59.48
CA HIS A 407 -59.96 3.02 60.67
C HIS A 407 -60.31 3.85 61.91
N GLY A 408 -59.72 5.03 62.10
CA GLY A 408 -60.04 5.91 63.24
C GLY A 408 -61.47 6.45 63.24
N LEU A 409 -62.07 6.70 62.06
CA LEU A 409 -63.47 7.12 61.94
C LEU A 409 -64.48 5.98 62.16
N SER A 410 -64.05 4.72 62.10
CA SER A 410 -64.94 3.56 62.32
C SER A 410 -65.10 3.21 63.81
N GLU A 411 -64.25 3.74 64.70
CA GLU A 411 -64.22 3.40 66.13
C GLU A 411 -64.80 4.50 67.03
N GLY A 412 -65.09 5.70 66.49
CA GLY A 412 -65.79 6.78 67.20
C GLY A 412 -67.22 6.91 66.72
#